data_AF-A0A292IJ77-F1
#
_entry.id   AF-A0A292IJ77-F1
#
_cell.length_a   1.000
_cell.length_b   1.000
_cell.length_c   1.000
_cell.angle_alpha   90.00
_cell.angle_beta   90.00
_cell.angle_gamma   90.00
#
_symmetry.space_group_name_H-M   'P 1'
#
loop_
_entity.id
_entity.type
_entity.pdbx_description
1 polymer ?
#
loop_
_entity_poly.entity_id
_entity_poly.type
_entity_poly.pdbx_seq_one_letter_code
_entity_poly.pdbx_strand_id
1 'polypeptide(L)'
;MPDNLFYGVRIPTCILVLRKKTKKEPSSVYFIDASNEYIKNGTKNHLEPEHINKIIDAIKTKKDIDHFAKSIPLKEIIENDVNLSVSKYVLKKEEVEIIDIKVLNENLKNTVSKQEQIRKELNEILDQLEHSK
;
A
#
# COMPACT_ATOMS: atom_id res chain seq x y z
N MET A 1 -1.42 -8.40 -5.54
CA MET A 1 -2.74 -8.35 -6.22
C MET A 1 -3.59 -7.30 -5.55
N PRO A 2 -4.64 -6.80 -6.22
CA PRO A 2 -5.63 -5.92 -5.59
C PRO A 2 -6.18 -6.53 -4.31
N ASP A 3 -6.52 -5.69 -3.35
CA ASP A 3 -7.26 -6.11 -2.17
C ASP A 3 -8.69 -6.54 -2.56
N ASN A 4 -9.37 -7.25 -1.67
CA ASN A 4 -10.81 -7.55 -1.82
C ASN A 4 -11.22 -8.17 -3.17
N LEU A 5 -10.29 -8.91 -3.79
CA LEU A 5 -10.46 -9.61 -5.06
C LEU A 5 -11.14 -10.98 -4.86
N PHE A 6 -10.85 -11.64 -3.74
CA PHE A 6 -11.32 -12.99 -3.44
C PHE A 6 -12.53 -12.98 -2.49
N TYR A 7 -13.40 -13.98 -2.62
CA TYR A 7 -14.54 -14.15 -1.73
C TYR A 7 -14.04 -14.51 -0.31
N GLY A 8 -14.63 -13.89 0.72
CA GLY A 8 -14.38 -14.23 2.12
C GLY A 8 -13.15 -13.58 2.77
N VAL A 9 -12.30 -12.87 2.02
CA VAL A 9 -11.13 -12.16 2.56
C VAL A 9 -10.96 -10.79 1.91
N ARG A 10 -10.71 -9.77 2.73
CA ARG A 10 -10.44 -8.40 2.24
C ARG A 10 -8.96 -8.11 2.02
N ILE A 11 -8.08 -8.95 2.57
CA ILE A 11 -6.63 -8.72 2.53
C ILE A 11 -6.09 -8.82 1.09
N PRO A 12 -5.07 -8.01 0.73
CA PRO A 12 -4.31 -8.21 -0.49
C PRO A 12 -3.68 -9.61 -0.50
N THR A 13 -3.60 -10.19 -1.70
CA THR A 13 -3.01 -11.51 -1.90
C THR A 13 -1.82 -11.42 -2.85
N CYS A 14 -0.93 -12.41 -2.77
CA CYS A 14 0.18 -12.56 -3.70
C CYS A 14 0.13 -13.95 -4.33
N ILE A 15 0.64 -14.05 -5.57
CA ILE A 15 0.76 -15.31 -6.29
C ILE A 15 2.25 -15.57 -6.46
N LEU A 16 2.73 -16.70 -5.95
CA LEU A 16 4.12 -17.13 -6.14
C LEU A 16 4.17 -18.15 -7.27
N VAL A 17 4.88 -17.81 -8.34
CA VAL A 17 5.13 -18.72 -9.45
C VAL A 17 6.56 -19.22 -9.33
N LEU A 18 6.71 -20.49 -9.00
CA LEU A 18 8.00 -21.13 -8.81
C LEU A 18 8.26 -22.10 -9.97
N ARG A 19 9.49 -22.12 -10.45
CA ARG A 19 9.95 -23.09 -11.45
C ARG A 19 11.14 -23.85 -10.89
N LYS A 20 11.13 -25.17 -11.04
CA LYS A 20 12.28 -26.01 -10.69
C LYS A 20 13.51 -25.53 -11.45
N LYS A 21 14.61 -25.29 -10.73
CA LYS A 21 15.86 -24.78 -11.31
C LYS A 21 16.45 -25.83 -12.25
N THR A 22 16.65 -25.47 -13.52
CA THR A 22 17.23 -26.35 -14.55
C THR A 22 18.60 -25.90 -15.05
N LYS A 23 19.03 -24.66 -14.71
CA LYS A 23 20.33 -24.09 -15.09
C LYS A 23 21.03 -23.45 -13.89
N LYS A 24 22.36 -23.32 -13.97
CA LYS A 24 23.21 -22.68 -12.96
C LYS A 24 23.12 -21.15 -12.92
N GLU A 25 22.27 -20.54 -13.72
CA GLU A 25 22.11 -19.08 -13.79
C GLU A 25 21.78 -18.47 -12.41
N PRO A 26 22.24 -17.23 -12.17
CA PRO A 26 21.90 -16.49 -10.96
C PRO A 26 20.38 -16.36 -10.86
N SER A 27 19.84 -16.68 -9.69
CA SER A 27 18.41 -16.61 -9.44
C SER A 27 18.04 -15.15 -9.19
N SER A 28 17.05 -14.65 -9.92
CA SER A 28 16.36 -13.39 -9.63
C SER A 28 14.88 -13.65 -9.39
N VAL A 29 14.26 -12.78 -8.62
CA VAL A 29 12.80 -12.75 -8.42
C VAL A 29 12.26 -11.56 -9.21
N TYR A 30 11.24 -11.83 -10.01
CA TYR A 30 10.55 -10.79 -10.77
C TYR A 30 9.30 -10.39 -9.98
N PHE A 31 9.32 -9.18 -9.45
CA PHE A 31 8.23 -8.60 -8.68
C PHE A 31 7.30 -7.84 -9.60
N ILE A 32 5.99 -7.99 -9.39
CA ILE A 32 4.94 -7.28 -10.12
C ILE A 32 3.95 -6.74 -9.10
N ASP A 33 3.74 -5.43 -9.07
CA ASP A 33 2.70 -4.79 -8.29
C ASP A 33 1.45 -4.54 -9.13
N ALA A 34 0.52 -5.48 -9.05
CA ALA A 34 -0.79 -5.36 -9.66
C ALA A 34 -1.84 -4.78 -8.70
N SER A 35 -1.46 -4.11 -7.59
CA SER A 35 -2.44 -3.63 -6.59
C SER A 35 -3.50 -2.70 -7.16
N ASN A 36 -3.15 -1.93 -8.20
CA ASN A 36 -4.01 -0.93 -8.83
C ASN A 36 -4.70 -1.45 -10.11
N GLU A 37 -4.48 -2.71 -10.46
CA GLU A 37 -5.03 -3.32 -11.67
C GLU A 37 -6.39 -3.94 -11.38
N TYR A 38 -7.42 -3.11 -11.21
CA TYR A 38 -8.78 -3.56 -10.99
C TYR A 38 -9.80 -2.47 -11.33
N ILE A 39 -11.03 -2.91 -11.59
CA ILE A 39 -12.20 -2.03 -11.53
C ILE A 39 -12.99 -2.37 -10.28
N LYS A 40 -13.42 -1.30 -9.59
CA LYS A 40 -14.28 -1.41 -8.44
C LYS A 40 -15.70 -1.77 -8.91
N ASN A 41 -16.15 -2.97 -8.59
CA ASN A 41 -17.51 -3.42 -8.86
C ASN A 41 -18.23 -3.65 -7.52
N GLY A 42 -18.94 -2.62 -7.07
CA GLY A 42 -19.62 -2.62 -5.77
C GLY A 42 -18.63 -2.74 -4.60
N THR A 43 -18.79 -3.81 -3.82
CA THR A 43 -17.94 -4.11 -2.66
C THR A 43 -16.73 -4.96 -3.00
N LYS A 44 -16.47 -5.29 -4.27
CA LYS A 44 -15.34 -6.14 -4.67
C LYS A 44 -14.54 -5.51 -5.80
N ASN A 45 -13.28 -5.88 -5.85
CA ASN A 45 -12.40 -5.50 -6.95
C ASN A 45 -12.44 -6.60 -8.00
N HIS A 46 -12.50 -6.21 -9.28
CA HIS A 46 -12.57 -7.13 -10.41
C HIS A 46 -11.41 -6.89 -11.39
N LEU A 47 -10.79 -7.98 -11.83
CA LEU A 47 -9.75 -7.98 -12.85
C LEU A 47 -10.41 -8.12 -14.22
N GLU A 48 -10.45 -7.03 -14.97
CA GLU A 48 -10.82 -7.08 -16.38
C GLU A 48 -9.75 -7.76 -17.26
N PRO A 49 -10.13 -8.23 -18.47
CA PRO A 49 -9.19 -8.86 -19.40
C PRO A 49 -7.95 -8.01 -19.70
N GLU A 50 -8.09 -6.68 -19.75
CA GLU A 50 -6.99 -5.75 -20.02
C GLU A 50 -5.91 -5.80 -18.92
N HIS A 51 -6.33 -5.79 -17.65
CA HIS A 51 -5.44 -5.92 -16.50
C HIS A 51 -4.69 -7.26 -16.53
N ILE A 52 -5.42 -8.34 -16.84
CA ILE A 52 -4.84 -9.68 -16.92
C ILE A 52 -3.80 -9.74 -18.02
N ASN A 53 -4.11 -9.21 -19.21
CA ASN A 53 -3.18 -9.16 -20.34
C ASN A 53 -1.92 -8.37 -20.00
N LYS A 54 -2.05 -7.20 -19.34
CA LYS A 54 -0.91 -6.40 -18.89
C LYS A 54 0.01 -7.18 -17.93
N ILE A 55 -0.57 -7.88 -16.95
CA ILE A 55 0.20 -8.73 -16.02
C ILE A 55 0.89 -9.87 -16.77
N ILE A 56 0.19 -10.55 -17.67
CA ILE A 56 0.72 -11.66 -18.46
C ILE A 56 1.87 -11.19 -19.36
N ASP A 57 1.73 -10.04 -20.01
CA ASP A 57 2.76 -9.50 -20.90
C ASP A 57 4.00 -9.07 -20.13
N ALA A 58 3.84 -8.52 -18.92
CA ALA A 58 4.97 -8.27 -18.02
C ALA A 58 5.67 -9.58 -17.61
N ILE A 59 4.93 -10.66 -17.33
CA ILE A 59 5.52 -11.97 -17.01
C ILE A 59 6.27 -12.57 -18.20
N LYS A 60 5.73 -12.43 -19.42
CA LYS A 60 6.34 -12.96 -20.65
C LYS A 60 7.62 -12.22 -21.01
N THR A 61 7.58 -10.89 -20.96
CA THR A 61 8.70 -10.04 -21.37
C THR A 61 9.79 -9.95 -20.31
N LYS A 62 9.42 -10.02 -19.02
CA LYS A 62 10.32 -9.85 -17.87
C LYS A 62 11.15 -8.57 -17.93
N LYS A 63 10.61 -7.52 -18.55
CA LYS A 63 11.24 -6.21 -18.60
C LYS A 63 10.87 -5.43 -17.36
N ASP A 64 11.81 -4.64 -16.86
CA ASP A 64 11.49 -3.69 -15.80
C ASP A 64 10.53 -2.62 -16.34
N ILE A 65 9.47 -2.35 -15.59
CA ILE A 65 8.41 -1.39 -15.91
C ILE A 65 8.27 -0.49 -14.70
N ASP A 66 8.52 0.80 -14.89
CA ASP A 66 8.45 1.79 -13.81
C ASP A 66 7.10 1.71 -13.10
N HIS A 67 7.18 1.69 -11.76
CA HIS A 67 6.05 1.59 -10.85
C HIS A 67 5.17 0.34 -10.96
N PHE A 68 5.59 -0.67 -11.74
CA PHE A 68 4.77 -1.85 -11.98
C PHE A 68 5.53 -3.15 -11.80
N ALA A 69 6.73 -3.30 -12.37
CA ALA A 69 7.46 -4.55 -12.32
C ALA A 69 8.98 -4.34 -12.30
N LYS A 70 9.68 -5.19 -11.54
CA LYS A 70 11.15 -5.11 -11.42
C LYS A 70 11.77 -6.47 -11.16
N SER A 71 12.89 -6.76 -11.83
CA SER A 71 13.72 -7.93 -11.56
C SER A 71 14.77 -7.61 -10.51
N ILE A 72 14.75 -8.36 -9.41
CA ILE A 72 15.68 -8.18 -8.29
C ILE A 72 16.54 -9.45 -8.12
N PRO A 73 17.87 -9.33 -8.05
CA PRO A 73 18.74 -10.48 -7.81
C PRO A 73 18.53 -11.04 -6.41
N LEU A 74 18.60 -12.37 -6.26
CA LEU A 74 18.38 -13.03 -4.96
C LEU A 74 19.34 -12.55 -3.87
N LYS A 75 20.55 -12.12 -4.24
CA LYS A 75 21.54 -11.56 -3.30
C LYS A 75 20.99 -10.34 -2.56
N GLU A 76 20.38 -9.41 -3.29
CA GLU A 76 19.77 -8.20 -2.72
C GLU A 76 18.58 -8.55 -1.81
N ILE A 77 17.82 -9.59 -2.15
CA ILE A 77 16.70 -10.06 -1.32
C ILE A 77 17.20 -10.66 -0.01
N ILE A 78 18.31 -11.40 -0.04
CA ILE A 78 18.94 -11.97 1.16
C ILE A 78 19.47 -10.87 2.08
N GLU A 79 20.10 -9.84 1.52
CA GLU A 79 20.54 -8.65 2.26
C GLU A 79 19.37 -7.88 2.89
N ASN A 80 18.17 -8.05 2.33
CA ASN A 80 16.93 -7.42 2.77
C ASN A 80 16.07 -8.32 3.68
N ASP A 81 16.69 -9.22 4.46
CA ASP A 81 16.08 -10.17 5.38
C ASP A 81 15.08 -11.14 4.72
N VAL A 82 15.30 -11.45 3.44
CA VAL A 82 14.42 -12.33 2.65
C VAL A 82 12.98 -11.79 2.58
N ASN A 83 12.82 -10.46 2.69
CA ASN A 83 11.52 -9.83 2.56
C ASN A 83 11.05 -9.91 1.09
N LEU A 84 9.90 -10.53 0.86
CA LEU A 84 9.28 -10.70 -0.47
C LEU A 84 8.09 -9.75 -0.71
N SER A 85 7.92 -8.72 0.12
CA SER A 85 6.89 -7.70 -0.09
C SER A 85 7.22 -6.88 -1.34
N VAL A 86 6.26 -6.84 -2.27
CA VAL A 86 6.41 -6.09 -3.53
C VAL A 86 6.71 -4.61 -3.32
N SER A 87 6.14 -4.00 -2.28
CA SER A 87 6.33 -2.59 -1.91
C SER A 87 7.77 -2.22 -1.59
N LYS A 88 8.62 -3.21 -1.26
CA LYS A 88 10.04 -2.97 -0.97
C LYS A 88 10.87 -2.77 -2.24
N TYR A 89 10.39 -3.28 -3.38
CA TYR A 89 11.17 -3.34 -4.63
C TYR A 89 10.53 -2.59 -5.80
N VAL A 90 9.20 -2.42 -5.78
CA VAL A 90 8.46 -1.67 -6.79
C VAL A 90 7.92 -0.41 -6.13
N LEU A 91 8.47 0.74 -6.54
CA LEU A 91 8.02 2.05 -6.06
C LEU A 91 6.63 2.34 -6.63
N LYS A 92 5.64 2.60 -5.77
CA LYS A 92 4.33 3.01 -6.25
C LYS A 92 4.42 4.37 -6.91
N LYS A 93 3.57 4.60 -7.91
CA LYS A 93 3.38 5.93 -8.48
C LYS A 93 2.68 6.77 -7.40
N GLU A 94 3.40 7.68 -6.78
CA GLU A 94 2.80 8.67 -5.90
C GLU A 94 2.11 9.72 -6.77
N GLU A 95 0.79 9.83 -6.64
CA GLU A 95 0.10 11.03 -7.08
C GLU A 95 0.48 12.12 -6.08
N VAL A 96 1.27 13.10 -6.53
CA VAL A 96 1.57 14.27 -5.72
C VAL A 96 0.26 15.04 -5.60
N GLU A 97 -0.49 14.80 -4.52
CA GLU A 97 -1.60 15.66 -4.15
C GLU A 97 -1.01 17.07 -3.92
N ILE A 98 -1.51 18.05 -4.68
CA ILE A 98 -1.20 19.45 -4.45
C ILE A 98 -1.95 19.82 -3.18
N ILE A 99 -1.33 19.60 -2.02
CA ILE A 99 -1.88 19.97 -0.73
C ILE A 99 -1.87 21.50 -0.65
N ASP A 100 -3.05 22.12 -0.56
CA ASP A 100 -3.14 23.55 -0.27
C ASP A 100 -2.72 23.78 1.18
N ILE A 101 -1.52 24.33 1.35
CA ILE A 101 -0.90 24.65 2.64
C ILE A 101 -1.82 25.57 3.47
N LYS A 102 -2.64 26.42 2.84
CA LYS A 102 -3.57 27.30 3.54
C LYS A 102 -4.69 26.50 4.20
N VAL A 103 -5.31 25.58 3.46
CA VAL A 103 -6.39 24.73 3.97
C VAL A 103 -5.88 23.82 5.09
N LEU A 104 -4.67 23.26 4.95
CA LEU A 104 -4.05 22.45 6.00
C LEU A 104 -3.82 23.25 7.29
N ASN A 105 -3.35 24.49 7.17
CA ASN A 105 -3.13 25.37 8.32
C ASN A 105 -4.44 25.80 9.00
N GLU A 106 -5.51 26.02 8.24
CA GLU A 106 -6.85 26.29 8.81
C GLU A 106 -7.39 25.07 9.57
N ASN A 107 -7.24 23.87 9.00
CA ASN A 107 -7.61 22.63 9.68
C ASN A 107 -6.80 22.43 10.98
N LEU A 108 -5.49 22.67 10.95
CA LEU A 108 -4.63 22.64 12.13
C LEU A 108 -5.11 23.60 13.22
N LYS A 109 -5.41 24.86 12.88
CA LYS A 109 -5.93 25.84 13.83
C LYS A 109 -7.26 25.39 14.44
N ASN A 110 -8.17 24.86 13.63
CA ASN A 110 -9.46 24.35 14.09
C ASN A 110 -9.33 23.12 15.00
N THR A 111 -8.34 22.26 14.76
CA THR A 111 -8.08 21.10 15.62
C THR A 111 -7.50 21.54 16.97
N VAL A 112 -6.58 22.51 16.97
CA VAL A 112 -5.99 23.04 18.21
C VAL A 112 -7.04 23.75 19.06
N SER A 113 -7.91 24.57 18.46
CA SER A 113 -8.96 25.27 19.21
C SER A 113 -9.94 24.29 19.87
N LYS A 114 -10.33 23.22 19.16
CA LYS A 114 -11.15 22.14 19.74
C LYS A 114 -10.45 21.45 20.90
N GLN A 115 -9.14 21.19 20.80
CA GLN A 115 -8.38 20.61 21.91
C GLN A 115 -8.36 21.52 23.14
N GLU A 116 -8.18 22.83 22.96
CA GLU A 116 -8.21 23.79 24.07
C GLU A 116 -9.58 23.84 24.73
N GLN A 117 -10.65 23.80 23.94
CA GLN A 117 -12.02 23.82 24.45
C GLN A 117 -12.34 22.55 25.25
N ILE A 118 -11.98 21.37 24.73
CA ILE A 118 -12.13 20.10 25.46
C ILE A 118 -11.29 20.09 26.74
N ARG A 119 -10.07 20.63 26.72
CA ARG A 119 -9.24 20.75 27.93
C ARG A 119 -9.88 21.65 28.99
N LYS A 120 -10.54 22.73 28.56
CA LYS A 120 -11.24 23.64 29.46
C LYS A 120 -12.44 22.94 30.12
N GLU A 121 -13.25 22.25 29.33
CA GLU A 121 -14.37 21.45 29.84
C GLU A 121 -13.90 20.35 30.80
N LEU A 122 -12.78 19.69 30.49
CA LEU A 122 -12.16 18.69 31.39
C LEU A 122 -11.75 19.29 32.75
N ASN A 123 -11.13 20.46 32.74
CA ASN A 123 -10.71 21.14 33.97
C ASN A 123 -11.92 21.60 34.80
N GLU A 124 -12.98 22.10 34.17
CA GLU A 124 -14.21 22.49 34.87
C GLU A 124 -14.86 21.29 35.60
N ILE A 125 -14.85 20.10 34.98
CA ILE A 125 -15.35 18.87 35.60
C ILE A 125 -14.43 18.42 36.76
N LEU A 126 -13.11 18.51 36.59
CA LEU A 126 -12.13 18.20 37.64
C LEU A 126 -12.31 19.10 38.87
N ASP A 127 -12.45 20.42 38.67
CA ASP A 127 -12.67 21.39 39.75
C ASP A 127 -13.96 21.07 40.52
N GLN A 128 -15.04 20.70 39.83
CA GLN A 128 -16.30 20.29 40.48
C GLN A 128 -16.13 19.03 41.35
N LEU A 129 -15.32 18.06 40.92
CA LEU A 129 -15.06 16.83 41.68
C LEU A 129 -14.16 17.07 42.89
N GLU A 130 -13.17 17.97 42.80
CA GLU A 130 -12.29 18.30 43.92
C GLU A 130 -13.03 19.08 45.03
N HIS A 131 -14.03 19.90 44.68
CA HIS A 131 -14.83 20.67 45.64
C HIS A 131 -16.05 19.92 46.20
N SER A 132 -16.27 18.66 45.77
CA SER A 132 -17.37 17.79 46.24
C SER A 132 -16.98 16.90 47.44
N LYS A 133 -15.86 17.19 48.12
CA LYS A 133 -15.45 16.57 49.40
C LYS A 133 -15.62 17.53 50.55
#